data_AF-A0A6P1FQI1-F1
#
_entry.id   AF-A0A6P1FQI1-F1
#
_cell.length_a   1.000
_cell.length_b   1.000
_cell.length_c   1.000
_cell.angle_alpha   90.00
_cell.angle_beta   90.00
_cell.angle_gamma   90.00
#
_symmetry.space_group_name_H-M   'P 1'
#
loop_
_entity.id
_entity.type
_entity.pdbx_description
1 polymer ?
#
loop_
_entity_poly.entity_id
_entity_poly.type
_entity_poly.pdbx_seq_one_letter_code
_entity_poly.pdbx_strand_id
1 'polypeptide(L)'
;MTLPEQHSGVPEDWFVDPVRLGVPGVRPGIDTATEAPGGALSWQVDSLCAQTDPEAFFPEKGGSTRDAKKICTSCEVRAQCLEYALENDERFGIWGGLSERERRKLRRRA
;
A
#
# COMPACT_ATOMS: atom_id res chain seq x y z
N MET A 1 -11.76 40.74 -43.27
CA MET A 1 -11.83 40.22 -41.88
C MET A 1 -10.77 39.14 -41.75
N THR A 2 -9.59 39.49 -41.26
CA THR A 2 -8.49 38.54 -40.97
C THR A 2 -8.59 38.18 -39.49
N LEU A 3 -8.80 36.89 -39.19
CA LEU A 3 -8.78 36.35 -37.83
C LEU A 3 -7.33 36.33 -37.31
N PRO A 4 -7.06 36.73 -36.06
CA PRO A 4 -5.71 36.65 -35.52
C PRO A 4 -5.35 35.19 -35.27
N GLU A 5 -4.19 34.76 -35.79
CA GLU A 5 -3.62 33.45 -35.53
C GLU A 5 -3.29 33.32 -34.03
N GLN A 6 -3.89 32.34 -33.38
CA GLN A 6 -3.57 31.99 -32.00
C GLN A 6 -2.38 31.04 -32.01
N HIS A 7 -1.17 31.58 -31.87
CA HIS A 7 -0.03 30.77 -31.49
C HIS A 7 -0.12 30.47 -29.98
N SER A 8 -0.20 29.18 -29.64
CA SER A 8 -0.08 28.71 -28.26
C SER A 8 1.27 29.18 -27.72
N GLY A 9 1.27 29.96 -26.63
CA GLY A 9 2.49 30.46 -25.99
C GLY A 9 3.31 29.37 -25.28
N VAL A 10 3.05 28.10 -25.58
CA VAL A 10 3.79 26.95 -25.05
C VAL A 10 4.99 26.71 -25.96
N PRO A 11 6.23 26.87 -25.47
CA PRO A 11 7.44 26.57 -26.24
C PRO A 11 7.44 25.13 -26.75
N GLU A 12 8.03 24.87 -27.93
CA GLU A 12 8.07 23.53 -28.53
C GLU A 12 8.76 22.49 -27.64
N ASP A 13 9.65 22.93 -26.76
CA ASP A 13 10.44 22.12 -25.83
C ASP A 13 9.79 21.91 -24.46
N TRP A 14 8.49 22.20 -24.31
CA TRP A 14 7.75 21.97 -23.05
C TRP A 14 7.80 20.51 -22.55
N PHE A 15 8.09 19.56 -23.44
CA PHE A 15 8.24 18.13 -23.11
C PHE A 15 9.59 17.81 -22.44
N VAL A 16 10.54 18.74 -22.47
CA VAL A 16 11.87 18.53 -21.93
C VAL A 16 11.86 18.88 -20.45
N ASP A 17 11.80 17.85 -19.62
CA ASP A 17 11.82 17.99 -18.15
C ASP A 17 13.16 18.60 -17.67
N PRO A 18 13.15 19.79 -17.02
CA PRO A 18 14.35 20.40 -16.45
C PRO A 18 15.10 19.50 -15.47
N VAL A 19 14.41 18.56 -14.82
CA VAL A 19 15.02 17.53 -13.97
C VAL A 19 15.88 16.59 -14.82
N ARG A 20 15.38 16.13 -15.97
CA ARG A 20 16.13 15.26 -16.90
C ARG A 20 17.30 15.99 -17.55
N LEU A 21 17.20 17.30 -17.76
CA LEU A 21 18.28 18.14 -18.27
C LEU A 21 19.38 18.43 -17.24
N GLY A 22 19.17 18.09 -15.96
CA GLY A 22 20.17 18.32 -14.91
C GLY A 22 20.43 19.80 -14.63
N VAL A 23 19.41 20.66 -14.78
CA VAL A 23 19.54 22.11 -14.58
C VAL A 23 19.93 22.40 -13.11
N PRO A 24 21.02 23.16 -12.87
CA PRO A 24 21.46 23.49 -11.51
C PRO A 24 20.35 24.16 -10.69
N GLY A 25 20.08 23.63 -9.48
CA GLY A 25 19.05 24.15 -8.57
C GLY A 25 17.67 23.52 -8.72
N VAL A 26 17.44 22.72 -9.77
CA VAL A 26 16.25 21.86 -9.86
C VAL A 26 16.51 20.60 -9.04
N ARG A 27 15.83 20.46 -7.90
CA ARG A 27 15.90 19.23 -7.10
C ARG A 27 15.19 18.13 -7.91
N PRO A 28 15.80 16.96 -8.15
CA PRO A 28 15.04 15.82 -8.63
C PRO A 28 13.87 15.62 -7.67
N GLY A 29 12.67 15.80 -8.19
CA GLY A 29 11.48 15.85 -7.37
C GLY A 29 11.15 14.46 -6.90
N ILE A 30 11.63 14.06 -5.71
CA ILE A 30 11.20 12.88 -4.94
C ILE A 30 10.65 11.78 -5.84
N ASP A 31 11.45 11.37 -6.82
CA ASP A 31 11.22 10.15 -7.54
C ASP A 31 11.52 9.07 -6.52
N THR A 32 10.43 8.56 -5.95
CA THR A 32 10.25 7.26 -5.29
C THR A 32 11.37 6.25 -5.56
N ALA A 33 12.53 6.49 -4.96
CA ALA A 33 13.74 5.68 -5.05
C ALA A 33 14.38 5.51 -3.65
N THR A 34 13.59 5.69 -2.60
CA THR A 34 13.87 5.16 -1.27
C THR A 34 12.82 4.12 -0.93
N GLU A 35 12.90 2.98 -1.60
CA GLU A 35 12.63 1.67 -1.01
C GLU A 35 13.14 0.65 -2.02
N ALA A 36 14.27 0.02 -1.69
CA ALA A 36 14.75 -1.11 -2.46
C ALA A 36 13.63 -2.15 -2.60
N PRO A 37 13.46 -2.82 -3.75
CA PRO A 37 12.59 -3.98 -3.85
C PRO A 37 13.15 -5.05 -2.91
N GLY A 38 12.63 -5.10 -1.68
CA GLY A 38 13.17 -5.89 -0.56
C GLY A 38 13.15 -5.23 0.81
N GLY A 39 12.43 -4.11 1.03
CA GLY A 39 12.12 -3.64 2.38
C GLY A 39 11.35 -4.69 3.19
N ALA A 40 11.40 -4.65 4.52
CA ALA A 40 10.74 -5.62 5.42
C ALA A 40 9.22 -5.79 5.20
N LEU A 41 8.60 -4.87 4.46
CA LEU A 41 7.18 -4.85 4.11
C LEU A 41 6.91 -5.23 2.64
N SER A 42 7.92 -5.68 1.88
CA SER A 42 7.74 -5.99 0.45
C SER A 42 6.66 -7.04 0.21
N TRP A 43 6.45 -7.97 1.14
CA TRP A 43 5.38 -8.98 1.06
C TRP A 43 3.97 -8.39 1.05
N GLN A 44 3.77 -7.15 1.50
CA GLN A 44 2.44 -6.52 1.50
C GLN A 44 1.90 -6.31 0.09
N VAL A 45 2.77 -6.15 -0.91
CA VAL A 45 2.37 -5.95 -2.30
C VAL A 45 1.64 -7.17 -2.88
N ASP A 46 1.96 -8.36 -2.36
CA ASP A 46 1.37 -9.63 -2.77
C ASP A 46 0.15 -10.00 -1.91
N SER A 47 -0.33 -9.08 -1.05
CA SER A 47 -1.46 -9.35 -0.17
C SER A 47 -2.79 -9.38 -0.92
N LEU A 48 -3.51 -10.51 -0.82
CA LEU A 48 -4.82 -10.66 -1.47
C LEU A 48 -5.87 -9.69 -0.90
N CYS A 49 -5.75 -9.31 0.38
CA CYS A 49 -6.71 -8.41 1.03
C CYS A 49 -6.71 -6.99 0.44
N ALA A 50 -5.58 -6.53 -0.12
CA ALA A 50 -5.49 -5.23 -0.80
C ALA A 50 -6.35 -5.14 -2.07
N GLN A 51 -6.80 -6.29 -2.60
CA GLN A 51 -7.65 -6.40 -3.79
C GLN A 51 -9.14 -6.55 -3.45
N THR A 52 -9.50 -6.44 -2.17
CA THR A 52 -10.86 -6.65 -1.66
C THR A 52 -11.30 -5.45 -0.82
N ASP A 53 -12.55 -5.46 -0.36
CA ASP A 53 -13.07 -4.41 0.51
C ASP A 53 -12.32 -4.36 1.85
N PRO A 54 -11.63 -3.24 2.18
CA PRO A 54 -10.89 -3.11 3.43
C PRO A 54 -11.80 -3.13 4.67
N GLU A 55 -13.07 -2.73 4.57
CA GLU A 55 -13.98 -2.70 5.72
C GLU A 55 -14.24 -4.10 6.28
N ALA A 56 -14.19 -5.13 5.44
CA ALA A 56 -14.33 -6.52 5.85
C ALA A 56 -13.23 -6.97 6.84
N PHE A 57 -12.04 -6.37 6.78
CA PHE A 57 -10.90 -6.71 7.63
C PHE A 57 -10.89 -5.93 8.95
N PHE A 58 -11.65 -4.83 9.02
CA PHE A 58 -11.79 -3.98 10.21
C PHE A 58 -13.26 -3.88 10.66
N PRO A 59 -13.92 -5.01 11.02
CA PRO A 59 -15.32 -4.99 11.40
C PRO A 59 -15.55 -4.21 12.69
N GLU A 60 -16.68 -3.52 12.76
CA GLU A 60 -17.17 -2.90 13.99
C GLU A 60 -17.41 -3.94 15.10
N LYS A 61 -17.62 -3.47 16.34
CA LYS A 61 -17.87 -4.35 17.49
C LYS A 61 -19.08 -5.26 17.23
N GLY A 62 -18.81 -6.57 17.05
CA GLY A 62 -19.84 -7.58 16.79
C GLY A 62 -20.07 -7.88 15.31
N GLY A 63 -19.35 -7.24 14.39
CA GLY A 63 -19.38 -7.53 12.96
C GLY A 63 -18.83 -8.92 12.62
N SER A 64 -19.22 -9.43 11.44
CA SER A 64 -18.77 -10.72 10.95
C SER A 64 -17.29 -10.68 10.58
N THR A 65 -16.51 -11.62 11.11
CA THR A 65 -15.10 -11.84 10.71
C THR A 65 -14.94 -12.96 9.68
N ARG A 66 -16.05 -13.59 9.27
CA ARG A 66 -16.02 -14.86 8.52
C ARG A 66 -15.43 -14.68 7.14
N ASP A 67 -15.84 -13.65 6.41
CA ASP A 67 -15.48 -13.50 5.01
C ASP A 67 -14.04 -13.01 4.83
N ALA A 68 -13.60 -12.05 5.65
CA ALA A 68 -12.19 -11.67 5.71
C ALA A 68 -11.27 -12.84 6.10
N LYS A 69 -11.69 -13.71 7.03
CA LYS A 69 -10.93 -14.93 7.35
C LYS A 69 -10.80 -15.90 6.16
N LYS A 70 -11.86 -16.05 5.35
CA LYS A 70 -11.80 -16.88 4.13
C LYS A 70 -10.78 -16.30 3.15
N ILE A 71 -10.83 -14.99 2.91
CA ILE A 71 -9.88 -14.30 2.01
C ILE A 71 -8.44 -14.45 2.52
N CYS A 72 -8.20 -14.25 3.82
CA CYS A 72 -6.88 -14.46 4.40
C CYS A 72 -6.38 -15.91 4.24
N THR A 73 -7.26 -16.90 4.21
CA THR A 73 -6.86 -18.31 4.12
C THR A 73 -6.34 -18.66 2.73
N SER A 74 -6.79 -17.96 1.68
CA SER A 74 -6.27 -18.10 0.32
C SER A 74 -5.11 -17.15 0.00
N CYS A 75 -4.65 -16.36 0.96
CA CYS A 75 -3.55 -15.40 0.77
C CYS A 75 -2.19 -16.10 0.92
N GLU A 76 -1.30 -15.93 -0.06
CA GLU A 76 0.03 -16.55 -0.09
C GLU A 76 0.95 -15.99 1.00
N VAL A 77 0.85 -14.68 1.27
CA VAL A 77 1.66 -13.97 2.27
C VAL A 77 1.08 -14.03 3.70
N ARG A 78 0.17 -14.96 3.95
CA ARG A 78 -0.54 -15.08 5.24
C ARG A 78 0.41 -15.29 6.42
N ALA A 79 1.48 -16.06 6.23
CA ALA A 79 2.44 -16.37 7.29
C ALA A 79 3.23 -15.12 7.70
N GLN A 80 3.80 -14.40 6.72
CA GLN A 80 4.52 -13.13 6.97
C GLN A 80 3.59 -12.09 7.60
N CYS A 81 2.35 -12.00 7.12
CA CYS A 81 1.33 -11.11 7.68
C CYS A 81 1.03 -11.40 9.16
N LEU A 82 0.95 -12.68 9.55
CA LEU A 82 0.72 -13.05 10.94
C LEU A 82 1.92 -12.70 11.82
N GLU A 83 3.13 -13.03 11.36
CA GLU A 83 4.38 -12.74 12.07
C GLU A 83 4.51 -11.23 12.34
N TYR A 84 4.35 -10.42 11.28
CA TYR A 84 4.33 -8.97 11.40
C TYR A 84 3.32 -8.47 12.44
N ALA A 85 2.09 -8.99 12.42
CA ALA A 85 1.05 -8.57 13.36
C ALA A 85 1.35 -8.95 14.81
N LEU A 86 2.10 -10.04 15.05
CA LEU A 86 2.52 -10.45 16.38
C LEU A 86 3.69 -9.63 16.90
N GLU A 87 4.67 -9.33 16.03
CA GLU A 87 5.84 -8.52 16.36
C GLU A 87 5.47 -7.06 16.65
N ASN A 88 4.53 -6.50 15.90
CA ASN A 88 4.12 -5.09 16.01
C ASN A 88 2.93 -4.86 16.97
N ASP A 89 2.48 -5.90 17.67
CA ASP A 89 1.28 -5.87 18.54
C ASP A 89 0.05 -5.25 17.83
N GLU A 90 -0.21 -5.63 16.58
CA GLU A 90 -1.33 -5.08 15.83
C GLU A 90 -2.66 -5.36 16.53
N ARG A 91 -3.34 -4.29 16.94
CA ARG A 91 -4.47 -4.36 17.89
C ARG A 91 -5.82 -4.51 17.25
N PHE A 92 -5.96 -4.13 15.98
CA PHE A 92 -7.24 -4.09 15.31
C PHE A 92 -7.24 -4.99 14.08
N GLY A 93 -8.44 -5.30 13.61
CA GLY A 93 -8.66 -6.06 12.38
C GLY A 93 -8.16 -7.50 12.36
N ILE A 94 -8.24 -8.07 11.17
CA ILE A 94 -7.89 -9.47 10.87
C ILE A 94 -6.53 -9.49 10.17
N TRP A 95 -5.58 -10.20 10.77
CA TRP A 95 -4.21 -10.35 10.28
C TRP A 95 -3.85 -11.82 10.22
N GLY A 96 -3.27 -12.28 9.12
CA GLY A 96 -2.89 -13.69 8.95
C GLY A 96 -4.05 -14.69 9.11
N GLY A 97 -5.30 -14.25 8.90
CA GLY A 97 -6.50 -15.05 9.13
C GLY A 97 -6.95 -15.16 10.59
N LEU A 98 -6.36 -14.38 11.49
CA LEU A 98 -6.71 -14.35 12.92
C LEU A 98 -7.25 -12.97 13.30
N SER A 99 -8.34 -12.96 14.07
CA SER A 99 -8.83 -11.75 14.74
C SER A 99 -7.91 -11.34 15.90
N GLU A 100 -8.00 -10.08 16.33
CA GLU A 100 -7.32 -9.57 17.53
C GLU A 100 -7.46 -10.53 18.73
N ARG A 101 -8.68 -10.99 19.01
CA ARG A 101 -8.95 -11.88 20.15
C ARG A 101 -8.24 -13.23 20.01
N GLU A 102 -8.09 -13.74 18.80
CA GLU A 102 -7.37 -14.98 18.53
C GLU A 102 -5.85 -14.78 18.62
N ARG A 103 -5.31 -13.69 18.07
CA ARG A 103 -3.89 -13.33 18.22
C ARG A 103 -3.51 -13.16 19.69
N ARG A 104 -4.36 -12.50 20.49
CA ARG A 104 -4.18 -12.39 21.95
C ARG A 104 -4.18 -13.74 22.68
N LYS A 105 -4.94 -14.73 22.20
CA LYS A 105 -4.91 -16.09 22.77
C LYS A 105 -3.64 -16.83 22.35
N LEU A 106 -3.19 -16.64 21.11
CA LEU A 106 -1.96 -17.23 20.59
C LEU A 106 -0.74 -16.75 21.37
N ARG A 107 -0.62 -15.43 21.58
CA ARG A 107 0.46 -14.81 22.39
C ARG A 107 0.52 -15.25 23.85
N ARG A 108 -0.59 -15.76 24.42
CA ARG A 108 -0.61 -16.28 25.80
C ARG A 108 -0.19 -17.75 25.89
N ARG A 109 -0.14 -18.45 24.74
CA ARG A 109 0.18 -19.88 24.66
C ARG A 109 1.61 -20.14 24.18
N ALA A 110 2.20 -19.19 23.46
CA ALA A 110 3.63 -19.13 23.17
C ALA A 110 4.39 -18.61 24.39
#